data_AF-A0A9D1FZ82-F1
#
_entry.id   AF-A0A9D1FZ82-F1
#
_cell.length_a   1.000
_cell.length_b   1.000
_cell.length_c   1.000
_cell.angle_alpha   90.00
_cell.angle_beta   90.00
_cell.angle_gamma   90.00
#
_symmetry.space_group_name_H-M   'P 1'
#
loop_
_entity.id
_entity.type
_entity.pdbx_description
1 polymer ?
#
loop_
_entity_poly.entity_id
_entity_poly.type
_entity_poly.pdbx_seq_one_letter_code
_entity_poly.pdbx_strand_id
1 'polypeptide(L)'
;MQYKVCDAHCDTLSHLVSGGTLENATITPERLAAGGVSLQVFALFATYGRGIEPYEKARRMLSAAGEFPVPVLTGALPAALPDAPTGVFSIEGGEILQGSLERFAEFDAAARVRMIA
;
A
#
# COMPACT_ATOMS: atom_id res chain seq x y z
N MET A 1 -8.99 26.94 -5.63
CA MET A 1 -8.23 25.76 -6.10
C MET A 1 -8.25 24.75 -4.97
N GLN A 2 -8.78 23.54 -5.19
CA GLN A 2 -8.66 22.47 -4.20
C GLN A 2 -7.27 21.83 -4.40
N TYR A 3 -6.47 21.77 -3.34
CA TYR A 3 -5.16 21.14 -3.40
C TYR A 3 -5.32 19.62 -3.52
N LYS A 4 -4.53 19.00 -4.41
CA LYS A 4 -4.42 17.55 -4.50
C LYS A 4 -3.41 17.06 -3.47
N VAL A 5 -3.81 16.11 -2.63
CA VAL A 5 -2.95 15.53 -1.60
C VAL A 5 -2.29 14.26 -2.14
N CYS A 6 -0.99 14.16 -1.92
CA CYS A 6 -0.23 12.93 -2.05
C CYS A 6 0.13 12.48 -0.64
N ASP A 7 -0.47 11.39 -0.18
CA ASP A 7 -0.10 10.79 1.09
C ASP A 7 0.98 9.72 0.84
N ALA A 8 2.10 9.89 1.53
CA ALA A 8 3.30 9.08 1.35
C ALA A 8 3.27 7.77 2.14
N HIS A 9 2.31 7.55 3.05
CA HIS A 9 2.29 6.34 3.88
C HIS A 9 0.90 6.01 4.44
N CYS A 10 0.47 4.74 4.33
CA CYS A 10 -0.78 4.27 4.94
C CYS A 10 -0.74 2.79 5.28
N ASP A 11 -1.12 2.49 6.53
CA ASP A 11 -1.09 1.15 7.12
C ASP A 11 -2.40 0.36 6.97
N THR A 12 -3.34 0.84 6.16
CA THR A 12 -4.69 0.26 6.08
C THR A 12 -4.68 -1.21 5.66
N LEU A 13 -3.71 -1.65 4.83
CA LEU A 13 -3.58 -3.07 4.49
C LEU A 13 -3.24 -3.95 5.70
N SER A 14 -2.45 -3.44 6.66
CA SER A 14 -2.17 -4.18 7.88
C SER A 14 -3.39 -4.33 8.77
N HIS A 15 -4.28 -3.33 8.78
CA HIS A 15 -5.56 -3.42 9.45
C HIS A 15 -6.42 -4.55 8.87
N LEU A 16 -6.53 -4.64 7.55
CA LEU A 16 -7.29 -5.70 6.87
C LEU A 16 -6.75 -7.10 7.20
N VAL A 17 -5.44 -7.32 7.08
CA VAL A 17 -4.84 -8.65 7.40
C VAL A 17 -4.88 -9.01 8.88
N SER A 18 -5.15 -8.04 9.76
CA SER A 18 -5.29 -8.24 11.21
C SER A 18 -6.74 -8.54 11.63
N GLY A 19 -7.64 -8.78 10.66
CA GLY A 19 -9.05 -9.06 10.90
C GLY A 19 -9.96 -7.83 10.88
N GLY A 20 -9.43 -6.67 10.48
CA GLY A 20 -10.21 -5.48 10.18
C GLY A 20 -11.00 -5.61 8.87
N THR A 21 -11.95 -4.70 8.66
CA THR A 21 -12.72 -4.57 7.41
C THR A 21 -12.53 -3.18 6.82
N LEU A 22 -12.94 -2.97 5.57
CA LEU A 22 -12.95 -1.62 4.98
C LEU A 22 -13.92 -0.68 5.70
N GLU A 23 -15.04 -1.20 6.20
CA GLU A 23 -16.05 -0.40 6.90
C GLU A 23 -15.51 0.24 8.19
N ASN A 24 -14.61 -0.47 8.90
CA ASN A 24 -13.99 0.03 10.12
C ASN A 24 -12.55 0.52 9.92
N ALA A 25 -12.06 0.57 8.67
CA ALA A 25 -10.77 1.15 8.36
C ALA A 25 -10.78 2.67 8.55
N THR A 26 -9.64 3.24 8.98
CA THR A 26 -9.48 4.70 9.05
C THR A 26 -9.50 5.33 7.66
N ILE A 27 -8.91 4.64 6.67
CA ILE A 27 -8.89 5.06 5.27
C ILE A 27 -9.86 4.18 4.48
N THR A 28 -10.80 4.83 3.80
CA THR A 28 -11.72 4.23 2.84
C THR A 28 -11.66 5.04 1.54
N PRO A 29 -12.09 4.49 0.39
CA PRO A 29 -12.18 5.23 -0.87
C PRO A 29 -12.94 6.57 -0.73
N GLU A 30 -14.03 6.57 0.02
CA GLU A 30 -14.86 7.75 0.25
C GLU A 30 -14.12 8.80 1.07
N ARG A 31 -13.35 8.37 2.08
CA ARG A 31 -12.54 9.28 2.90
C ARG A 31 -11.34 9.84 2.14
N LEU A 32 -10.72 9.04 1.25
CA LEU A 32 -9.69 9.54 0.35
C LEU A 32 -10.24 10.63 -0.57
N ALA A 33 -11.41 10.39 -1.19
CA ALA A 33 -12.06 11.36 -2.06
C ALA A 33 -12.46 12.64 -1.29
N ALA A 34 -13.09 12.49 -0.13
CA ALA A 34 -13.50 13.62 0.71
C ALA A 34 -12.31 14.44 1.22
N GLY A 35 -11.19 13.78 1.51
CA GLY A 35 -9.93 14.42 1.95
C GLY A 35 -9.11 15.04 0.82
N GLY A 36 -9.51 14.87 -0.45
CA GLY A 36 -8.74 15.35 -1.60
C GLY A 36 -7.44 14.58 -1.83
N VAL A 37 -7.36 13.33 -1.35
CA VAL A 37 -6.20 12.45 -1.59
C VAL A 37 -6.25 11.90 -3.01
N SER A 38 -5.34 12.39 -3.84
CA SER A 38 -5.18 11.98 -5.23
C SER A 38 -4.27 10.77 -5.37
N LEU A 39 -3.21 10.69 -4.56
CA LEU A 39 -2.26 9.57 -4.56
C LEU A 39 -2.07 9.09 -3.12
N GLN A 40 -2.27 7.79 -2.90
CA GLN A 40 -2.05 7.12 -1.62
C GLN A 40 -0.97 6.07 -1.80
N VAL A 41 0.08 6.13 -0.98
CA VAL A 41 0.99 5.00 -0.83
C VAL A 41 0.44 4.06 0.23
N PHE A 42 0.24 2.80 -0.14
CA PHE A 42 -0.11 1.72 0.79
C PHE A 42 1.15 0.93 1.14
N ALA A 43 1.45 0.86 2.43
CA ALA A 43 2.65 0.18 2.93
C ALA A 43 2.41 -1.33 3.05
N LEU A 44 3.30 -2.11 2.45
CA LEU A 44 3.53 -3.50 2.77
C LEU A 44 4.59 -3.53 3.87
N PHE A 45 4.19 -3.74 5.12
CA PHE A 45 5.12 -3.58 6.25
C PHE A 45 5.16 -4.75 7.22
N ALA A 46 6.35 -4.95 7.77
CA ALA A 46 6.60 -5.90 8.83
C ALA A 46 6.17 -5.31 10.17
N THR A 47 5.36 -6.05 10.93
CA THR A 47 5.22 -5.78 12.37
C THR A 47 6.10 -6.75 13.12
N TYR A 48 7.00 -6.24 13.95
CA TYR A 48 7.69 -7.05 14.94
C TYR A 48 6.67 -7.68 15.91
N GLY A 49 6.76 -8.99 16.16
CA GLY A 49 6.17 -9.60 17.35
C GLY A 49 4.81 -10.28 17.24
N ARG A 50 4.31 -10.68 16.06
CA ARG A 50 3.05 -11.45 15.97
C ARG A 50 3.11 -12.64 15.00
N GLY A 51 3.83 -13.71 15.34
CA GLY A 51 3.66 -15.10 14.88
C GLY A 51 3.60 -15.43 13.37
N ILE A 52 3.50 -14.43 12.50
CA ILE A 52 3.46 -14.49 11.05
C ILE A 52 4.79 -13.92 10.60
N GLU A 53 5.44 -14.67 9.72
CA GLU A 53 6.71 -14.27 9.14
C GLU A 53 6.51 -13.00 8.25
N PRO A 54 7.42 -12.00 8.30
CA PRO A 54 7.27 -10.73 7.59
C PRO A 54 6.93 -10.83 6.10
N TYR A 55 7.60 -11.70 5.35
CA TYR A 55 7.33 -11.91 3.93
C TYR A 55 5.91 -12.43 3.70
N GLU A 56 5.47 -13.43 4.46
CA GLU A 56 4.09 -13.95 4.37
C GLU A 56 3.04 -12.90 4.74
N LYS A 57 3.33 -12.02 5.71
CA LYS A 57 2.43 -10.91 6.03
C LYS A 57 2.31 -9.92 4.86
N ALA A 58 3.42 -9.53 4.25
CA ALA A 58 3.43 -8.62 3.10
C ALA A 58 2.66 -9.22 1.90
N ARG A 59 2.78 -10.52 1.65
CA ARG A 59 1.98 -11.22 0.63
C ARG A 59 0.48 -11.16 0.91
N ARG A 60 0.06 -11.35 2.16
CA ARG A 60 -1.34 -11.21 2.57
C ARG A 60 -1.85 -9.78 2.40
N MET A 61 -1.04 -8.78 2.74
CA MET A 61 -1.39 -7.37 2.53
C MET A 61 -1.58 -7.07 1.05
N LEU A 62 -0.68 -7.57 0.20
CA LEU A 62 -0.80 -7.39 -1.24
C LEU A 62 -2.06 -8.06 -1.79
N SER A 63 -2.39 -9.26 -1.30
CA SER A 63 -3.66 -9.93 -1.64
C SER A 63 -4.88 -9.12 -1.20
N ALA A 64 -4.87 -8.59 0.03
CA ALA A 64 -5.95 -7.77 0.57
C ALA A 64 -6.10 -6.44 -0.19
N ALA A 65 -5.04 -5.92 -0.79
CA ALA A 65 -5.12 -4.72 -1.61
C ALA A 65 -5.99 -4.90 -2.86
N GLY A 66 -6.15 -6.14 -3.36
CA GLY A 66 -7.11 -6.46 -4.41
C GLY A 66 -8.57 -6.24 -4.01
N GLU A 67 -8.86 -6.17 -2.71
CA GLU A 67 -10.19 -5.86 -2.17
C GLU A 67 -10.40 -4.36 -1.96
N PHE A 68 -9.33 -3.55 -1.97
CA PHE A 68 -9.42 -2.10 -1.80
C PHE A 68 -9.77 -1.45 -3.15
N PRO A 69 -10.96 -0.82 -3.32
CA PRO A 69 -11.48 -0.46 -4.64
C PRO A 69 -10.93 0.90 -5.11
N VAL A 70 -9.60 1.06 -5.12
CA VAL A 70 -8.91 2.17 -5.77
C VAL A 70 -7.98 1.65 -6.86
N PRO A 71 -7.87 2.34 -8.01
CA PRO A 71 -6.89 1.97 -9.03
C PRO A 71 -5.47 1.99 -8.47
N VAL A 72 -4.63 1.03 -8.84
CA VAL A 72 -3.21 0.99 -8.44
C VAL A 72 -2.31 1.22 -9.65
N LEU A 73 -1.31 2.08 -9.51
CA LEU A 73 -0.32 2.34 -10.56
C LEU A 73 0.86 1.36 -10.47
N THR A 74 0.90 0.44 -11.43
CA THR A 74 1.98 -0.53 -11.61
C THR A 74 3.10 -0.06 -12.56
N GLY A 75 2.91 1.09 -13.22
CA GLY A 75 3.89 1.69 -14.13
C GLY A 75 4.69 2.84 -13.51
N ALA A 76 5.29 3.65 -14.39
CA ALA A 76 5.88 4.92 -14.00
C ALA A 76 4.83 5.84 -13.35
N LEU A 77 5.25 6.64 -12.36
CA LEU A 77 4.37 7.65 -11.78
C LEU A 77 4.07 8.75 -12.82
N PRO A 78 2.83 9.25 -12.91
CA PRO A 78 2.49 10.35 -13.78
C PRO A 78 3.18 11.65 -13.32
N ALA A 79 3.44 12.57 -14.25
CA ALA A 79 4.01 13.87 -13.93
C ALA A 79 3.06 14.79 -13.14
N ALA A 80 1.75 14.54 -13.24
CA ALA A 80 0.71 15.24 -12.49
C ALA A 80 -0.04 14.25 -11.59
N LEU A 81 -0.46 14.71 -10.41
CA LEU A 81 -1.26 13.88 -9.50
C LEU A 81 -2.61 13.48 -10.14
N PRO A 82 -3.07 12.24 -9.93
CA PRO A 82 -4.36 11.77 -10.43
C PRO A 82 -5.53 12.66 -9.98
N ASP A 83 -6.62 12.69 -10.77
CA ASP A 83 -7.82 13.45 -10.43
C ASP A 83 -8.72 12.74 -9.40
N ALA A 84 -8.54 11.43 -9.23
CA ALA A 84 -9.27 10.59 -8.28
C ALA A 84 -8.28 9.77 -7.43
N PRO A 85 -8.69 9.31 -6.23
CA PRO A 85 -7.85 8.49 -5.37
C PRO A 85 -7.24 7.30 -6.12
N THR A 86 -5.92 7.23 -6.09
CA THR A 86 -5.13 6.21 -6.78
C THR A 86 -4.05 5.69 -5.84
N GLY A 87 -3.86 4.38 -5.81
CA GLY A 87 -2.88 3.69 -4.98
C GLY A 87 -1.54 3.46 -5.66
N VAL A 88 -0.51 3.37 -4.83
CA VAL A 88 0.78 2.74 -5.15
C VAL A 88 1.24 1.94 -3.95
N PHE A 89 2.11 0.95 -4.15
CA PHE A 89 2.67 0.18 -3.05
C PHE A 89 4.07 0.63 -2.68
N SER A 90 4.35 0.61 -1.38
CA SER A 90 5.70 0.66 -0.83
C SER A 90 6.02 -0.58 0.00
N ILE A 91 7.31 -0.87 0.16
CA ILE A 91 7.80 -1.80 1.19
C ILE A 91 8.37 -0.97 2.34
N GLU A 92 7.92 -1.25 3.56
CA GLU A 92 8.46 -0.70 4.79
C GLU A 92 9.04 -1.85 5.63
N GLY A 93 10.35 -1.77 5.92
CA GLY A 93 11.09 -2.84 6.60
C GLY A 93 11.73 -3.82 5.63
N GLY A 94 13.07 -3.82 5.58
CA GLY A 94 13.86 -4.68 4.69
C GLY A 94 13.78 -6.18 5.05
N GLU A 95 13.34 -6.50 6.25
CA GLU A 95 13.10 -7.86 6.74
C GLU A 95 12.09 -8.63 5.89
N ILE A 96 11.14 -7.95 5.22
CA ILE A 96 10.21 -8.57 4.26
C ILE A 96 10.98 -9.26 3.12
N LEU A 97 12.13 -8.71 2.74
CA LEU A 97 12.94 -9.25 1.65
C LEU A 97 13.84 -10.40 2.13
N GLN A 98 14.01 -10.55 3.46
CA GLN A 98 14.91 -11.50 4.13
C GLN A 98 16.28 -11.62 3.41
N GLY A 99 16.84 -10.45 3.04
CA GLY A 99 18.15 -10.35 2.38
C GLY A 99 18.20 -10.79 0.91
N SER A 100 17.07 -10.97 0.23
CA SER A 100 17.00 -11.46 -1.16
C SER A 100 16.43 -10.42 -2.13
N LEU A 101 17.17 -10.19 -3.22
CA LEU A 101 16.72 -9.34 -4.33
C LEU A 101 15.66 -10.05 -5.19
N GLU A 102 15.66 -11.38 -5.20
CA GLU A 102 14.63 -12.18 -5.86
C GLU A 102 13.27 -11.93 -5.21
N ARG A 103 13.21 -11.88 -3.88
CA ARG A 103 11.98 -11.50 -3.17
C ARG A 103 11.53 -10.08 -3.48
N PHE A 104 12.46 -9.14 -3.60
CA PHE A 104 12.13 -7.80 -4.07
C PHE A 104 11.51 -7.85 -5.47
N ALA A 105 12.12 -8.60 -6.39
CA ALA A 105 11.62 -8.77 -7.75
C ALA A 105 10.23 -9.43 -7.80
N GLU A 106 9.91 -10.35 -6.88
CA GLU A 106 8.57 -10.93 -6.77
C GLU A 106 7.50 -9.88 -6.45
N PHE A 107 7.74 -9.03 -5.45
CA PHE A 107 6.81 -7.94 -5.10
C PHE A 107 6.72 -6.90 -6.22
N ASP A 108 7.85 -6.54 -6.83
CA ASP A 108 7.88 -5.58 -7.92
C ASP A 108 7.15 -6.09 -9.17
N ALA A 109 7.30 -7.37 -9.51
CA ALA A 109 6.58 -7.99 -10.61
C ALA A 109 5.07 -8.12 -10.32
N ALA A 110 4.70 -8.39 -9.07
CA ALA A 110 3.30 -8.56 -8.69
C ALA A 110 2.51 -7.24 -8.73
N ALA A 111 3.10 -6.13 -8.30
CA ALA A 111 2.34 -4.89 -8.16
C ALA A 111 3.14 -3.58 -8.26
N ARG A 112 4.41 -3.63 -8.68
CA ARG A 112 5.36 -2.51 -8.69
C ARG A 112 5.47 -1.85 -7.32
N VAL A 113 6.48 -2.26 -6.58
CA VAL A 113 6.74 -1.69 -5.26
C VAL A 113 7.77 -0.58 -5.35
N ARG A 114 7.57 0.46 -4.55
CA ARG A 114 8.48 1.59 -4.44
C ARG A 114 9.14 1.53 -3.08
N MET A 115 10.41 1.87 -3.00
CA MET A 115 11.01 2.14 -1.70
C MET A 115 10.80 3.61 -1.37
N ILE A 116 10.23 3.88 -0.20
CA ILE A 116 10.19 5.21 0.37
C ILE A 116 11.17 5.17 1.53
N ALA A 117 12.17 6.05 1.46
CA ALA A 117 13.24 6.18 2.45
C ALA A 117 12.87 7.23 3.50
#